data_AF-A0A9E7EZJ6-F1
#
_entry.id   AF-A0A9E7EZJ6-F1
#
_cell.length_a   1.000
_cell.length_b   1.000
_cell.length_c   1.000
_cell.angle_alpha   90.00
_cell.angle_beta   90.00
_cell.angle_gamma   90.00
#
_symmetry.space_group_name_H-M   'P 1'
#
loop_
_entity.id
_entity.type
_entity.pdbx_description
1 polymer ?
#
loop_
_entity_poly.entity_id
_entity_poly.type
_entity_poly.pdbx_seq_one_letter_code
_entity_poly.pdbx_strand_id
1 'polypeptide(L)'
;MADEDPNDAVLSDVEGDDDPIPIVLPSPSPSSSTVPPPSAAAIAAAEQRVRDLLAELEKERGARKSAEGTFNRLKSLAHDAIRQRDEAFRDKEAAVRRRDEAIRDKEEAARSAERTVAELSDALRLKDEASKQKDSLRSEMETAAQMLLSGIGKISGKVSGYKNFSASGGLPTSQKYTGLPAVAYGVIKRANEIAEELMKQIDAASKARDQAREQVEQRNYEIAIEVSQLEAAIVGLREEASKKTSEIESLEKMVAERGSRISEMEDEISKLRQHGDDRDAKIKGLETKLESQRPLIFDQLSYTSKAYEQIREILKCVDKDNNDLSEPSDSLFMWEEMDVDDNLRSLLDGTKSVYELARVAVEKVRDRLEDSNNKVNDLNEKVMELLAEKQHIGTLLRSALSSKTDEVLHVAEEGLREVGIELRLDPRDEHDSNDSGENEVYILADALGTTVKESQIKIIELQHLVEALRKGRVQSTEIPFGCPSKRDFPTEASYKAA
;
A
#
# COMPACT_ATOMS: atom_id res chain seq x y z
N MET A 1 19.59 -56.54 -0.17
CA MET A 1 18.29 -56.11 0.35
C MET A 1 18.20 -54.63 0.13
N ALA A 2 17.02 -54.19 -0.32
CA ALA A 2 16.72 -52.86 -0.82
C ALA A 2 17.00 -51.75 0.19
N ASP A 3 17.40 -50.59 -0.31
CA ASP A 3 17.00 -49.27 0.19
C ASP A 3 17.29 -48.26 -0.94
N GLU A 4 16.30 -48.12 -1.82
CA GLU A 4 16.16 -47.00 -2.76
C GLU A 4 15.06 -46.10 -2.19
N ASP A 5 15.38 -44.82 -1.96
CA ASP A 5 14.39 -43.74 -1.87
C ASP A 5 15.12 -42.39 -2.09
N PRO A 6 14.42 -41.28 -2.36
CA PRO A 6 13.98 -40.86 -3.68
C PRO A 6 14.40 -39.40 -3.96
N ASN A 7 13.96 -38.83 -5.09
CA ASN A 7 14.13 -37.42 -5.52
C ASN A 7 15.31 -37.13 -6.46
N ASP A 8 15.30 -37.77 -7.62
CA ASP A 8 15.88 -37.16 -8.83
C ASP A 8 14.75 -36.92 -9.85
N ALA A 9 13.86 -35.99 -9.52
CA ALA A 9 12.83 -35.50 -10.42
C ALA A 9 13.39 -34.29 -11.17
N VAL A 10 14.14 -34.59 -12.24
CA VAL A 10 14.60 -33.61 -13.21
C VAL A 10 13.35 -33.08 -13.95
N LEU A 11 12.92 -31.87 -13.62
CA LEU A 11 11.84 -31.17 -14.34
C LEU A 11 12.38 -30.75 -15.71
N SER A 12 12.16 -31.59 -16.72
CA SER A 12 12.34 -31.23 -18.11
C SER A 12 11.31 -30.17 -18.51
N ASP A 13 11.79 -29.08 -19.10
CA ASP A 13 11.00 -28.02 -19.71
C ASP A 13 9.87 -28.58 -20.58
N VAL A 14 8.65 -28.19 -20.24
CA VAL A 14 7.45 -28.36 -21.07
C VAL A 14 7.44 -27.19 -22.06
N GLU A 15 7.89 -27.45 -23.29
CA GLU A 15 7.47 -26.67 -24.45
C GLU A 15 6.11 -27.21 -24.87
N GLY A 16 5.05 -26.50 -24.46
CA GLY A 16 3.72 -26.70 -24.99
C GLY A 16 3.62 -26.03 -26.36
N ASP A 17 3.74 -26.84 -27.42
CA ASP A 17 3.23 -26.49 -28.74
C ASP A 17 1.70 -26.38 -28.66
N ASP A 18 1.20 -25.17 -28.39
CA ASP A 18 -0.21 -24.82 -28.55
C ASP A 18 -0.50 -24.55 -30.04
N ASP A 19 -0.73 -25.62 -30.80
CA ASP A 19 -1.44 -25.55 -32.07
C ASP A 19 -2.87 -25.03 -31.80
N PRO A 20 -3.32 -23.93 -32.45
CA PRO A 20 -4.66 -23.43 -32.20
C PRO A 20 -5.69 -24.39 -32.82
N ILE A 21 -6.48 -25.04 -31.95
CA ILE A 21 -7.66 -25.80 -32.33
C ILE A 21 -8.60 -24.88 -33.13
N PRO A 22 -8.98 -25.25 -34.38
CA PRO A 22 -9.87 -24.42 -35.18
C PRO A 22 -11.26 -24.39 -34.54
N ILE A 23 -11.68 -23.22 -34.04
CA ILE A 23 -13.07 -22.98 -33.67
C ILE A 23 -13.89 -23.02 -34.96
N VAL A 24 -14.57 -24.14 -35.18
CA VAL A 24 -15.60 -24.30 -36.22
C VAL A 24 -16.79 -23.42 -35.84
N LEU A 25 -16.88 -22.24 -36.45
CA LEU A 25 -18.11 -21.44 -36.43
C LEU A 25 -19.17 -22.13 -37.31
N PRO A 26 -20.42 -22.27 -36.86
CA PRO A 26 -21.50 -22.78 -37.70
C PRO A 26 -21.79 -21.79 -38.82
N SER A 27 -21.75 -22.25 -40.06
CA SER A 27 -22.17 -21.51 -41.26
C SER A 27 -23.66 -21.13 -41.15
N PRO A 28 -24.05 -19.86 -41.41
CA PRO A 28 -25.46 -19.52 -41.51
C PRO A 28 -26.00 -19.87 -42.90
N SER A 29 -27.00 -20.73 -42.95
CA SER A 29 -27.81 -21.00 -44.14
C SER A 29 -28.70 -19.78 -44.47
N PRO A 30 -29.03 -19.53 -45.76
CA PRO A 30 -29.74 -18.33 -46.18
C PRO A 30 -31.25 -18.53 -46.00
N SER A 31 -31.86 -17.82 -45.06
CA SER A 31 -33.30 -17.62 -45.04
C SER A 31 -33.64 -16.13 -45.10
N SER A 32 -34.43 -15.81 -46.12
CA SER A 32 -35.02 -14.51 -46.40
C SER A 32 -35.71 -13.92 -45.18
N SER A 33 -35.31 -12.71 -44.78
CA SER A 33 -36.14 -11.81 -43.99
C SER A 33 -35.71 -10.37 -44.27
N THR A 34 -36.61 -9.64 -44.88
CA THR A 34 -36.53 -8.22 -45.21
C THR A 34 -36.38 -7.39 -43.93
N VAL A 35 -35.17 -6.93 -43.63
CA VAL A 35 -34.90 -5.93 -42.57
C VAL A 35 -34.60 -4.60 -43.29
N PRO A 36 -35.25 -3.48 -42.90
CA PRO A 36 -34.98 -2.17 -43.52
C PRO A 36 -33.52 -1.76 -43.29
N PRO A 37 -32.95 -0.92 -44.18
CA PRO A 37 -31.55 -0.51 -44.06
C PRO A 37 -31.34 0.17 -42.70
N PRO A 38 -30.28 -0.22 -41.94
CA PRO A 38 -29.98 0.45 -40.69
C PRO A 38 -29.72 1.92 -40.98
N SER A 39 -30.36 2.82 -40.22
CA SER A 39 -30.08 4.24 -40.32
C SER A 39 -28.60 4.49 -40.06
N ALA A 40 -28.01 5.52 -40.69
CA ALA A 40 -26.60 5.89 -40.48
C ALA A 40 -26.23 6.06 -38.99
N ALA A 41 -27.22 6.42 -38.15
CA ALA A 41 -27.08 6.50 -36.70
C ALA A 41 -26.86 5.14 -36.02
N ALA A 42 -27.51 4.07 -36.49
CA ALA A 42 -27.32 2.72 -35.95
C ALA A 42 -25.94 2.15 -36.31
N ILE A 43 -25.43 2.48 -37.50
CA ILE A 43 -24.07 2.12 -37.93
C ILE A 43 -23.03 2.89 -37.10
N ALA A 44 -23.21 4.20 -36.90
CA ALA A 44 -22.33 5.01 -36.06
C ALA A 44 -22.32 4.56 -34.59
N ALA A 45 -23.48 4.19 -34.04
CA ALA A 45 -23.58 3.65 -32.67
C ALA A 45 -22.91 2.27 -32.53
N ALA A 46 -22.98 1.43 -33.56
CA ALA A 46 -22.25 0.16 -33.60
C ALA A 46 -20.74 0.38 -33.70
N GLU A 47 -20.28 1.32 -34.53
CA GLU A 47 -18.86 1.70 -34.63
C GLU A 47 -18.31 2.29 -33.33
N GLN A 48 -19.12 3.06 -32.60
CA GLN A 48 -18.72 3.59 -31.30
C GLN A 48 -18.61 2.47 -30.25
N ARG A 49 -19.58 1.54 -30.19
CA ARG A 49 -19.47 0.36 -29.31
C ARG A 49 -18.26 -0.50 -29.61
N VAL A 50 -17.90 -0.68 -30.88
CA VAL A 50 -16.69 -1.42 -31.26
C VAL A 50 -15.43 -0.69 -30.79
N ARG A 51 -15.39 0.64 -30.89
CA ARG A 51 -14.27 1.44 -30.37
C ARG A 51 -14.16 1.36 -28.85
N ASP A 52 -15.28 1.43 -28.13
CA ASP A 52 -15.29 1.33 -26.67
C ASP A 52 -14.84 -0.06 -26.20
N LEU A 53 -15.31 -1.14 -26.85
CA LEU A 53 -14.89 -2.51 -26.56
C LEU A 53 -13.38 -2.74 -26.85
N LEU A 54 -12.83 -2.12 -27.89
CA LEU A 54 -11.40 -2.18 -28.18
C LEU A 54 -10.57 -1.47 -27.09
N ALA A 55 -11.04 -0.32 -26.61
CA ALA A 55 -10.39 0.42 -25.53
C ALA A 55 -10.44 -0.35 -24.20
N GLU A 56 -11.56 -1.00 -23.89
CA GLU A 56 -11.70 -1.85 -22.71
C GLU A 56 -10.77 -3.07 -22.77
N LEU A 57 -10.65 -3.70 -23.95
CA LEU A 57 -9.75 -4.82 -24.18
C LEU A 57 -8.26 -4.42 -24.10
N GLU A 58 -7.89 -3.21 -24.54
CA GLU A 58 -6.56 -2.66 -24.33
C GLU A 58 -6.26 -2.40 -22.85
N LYS A 59 -7.23 -1.87 -22.10
CA LYS A 59 -7.09 -1.66 -20.65
C LYS A 59 -6.93 -2.98 -19.91
N GLU A 60 -7.69 -4.01 -20.28
CA GLU A 60 -7.57 -5.36 -19.73
C GLU A 60 -6.21 -6.00 -20.07
N ARG A 61 -5.72 -5.84 -21.31
CA ARG A 61 -4.37 -6.30 -21.71
C ARG A 61 -3.27 -5.58 -20.92
N GLY A 62 -3.43 -4.27 -20.67
CA GLY A 62 -2.52 -3.50 -19.83
C GLY A 62 -2.49 -4.00 -18.39
N ALA A 63 -3.67 -4.26 -17.81
CA ALA A 63 -3.81 -4.81 -16.46
C ALA A 63 -3.19 -6.22 -16.35
N ARG A 64 -3.41 -7.09 -17.35
CA ARG A 64 -2.78 -8.43 -17.41
C ARG A 64 -1.26 -8.34 -17.47
N LYS A 65 -0.69 -7.49 -18.32
CA LYS A 65 0.77 -7.29 -18.41
C LYS A 65 1.36 -6.77 -17.08
N SER A 66 0.65 -5.85 -16.41
CA SER A 66 1.07 -5.35 -15.10
C SER A 66 1.02 -6.45 -14.03
N ALA A 67 -0.02 -7.30 -14.04
CA ALA A 67 -0.15 -8.42 -13.12
C ALA A 67 0.86 -9.54 -13.42
N GLU A 68 1.19 -9.80 -14.68
CA GLU A 68 2.27 -10.70 -15.07
C GLU A 68 3.63 -10.18 -14.59
N GLY A 69 3.86 -8.87 -14.66
CA GLY A 69 5.06 -8.23 -14.12
C GLY A 69 5.22 -8.45 -12.61
N THR A 70 4.14 -8.28 -11.83
CA THR A 70 4.17 -8.53 -10.38
C THR A 70 4.29 -10.02 -10.06
N PHE A 71 3.61 -10.89 -10.82
CA PHE A 71 3.72 -12.33 -10.68
C PHE A 71 5.13 -12.85 -10.97
N ASN A 72 5.78 -12.35 -12.03
CA ASN A 72 7.15 -12.73 -12.38
C ASN A 72 8.15 -12.26 -11.31
N ARG A 73 7.95 -11.07 -10.74
CA ARG A 73 8.76 -10.58 -9.62
C ARG A 73 8.55 -11.41 -8.35
N LEU A 74 7.31 -11.83 -8.07
CA LEU A 74 7.03 -12.72 -6.95
C LEU A 74 7.65 -14.11 -7.18
N LYS A 75 7.58 -14.63 -8.41
CA LYS A 75 8.19 -15.90 -8.80
C LYS A 75 9.71 -15.87 -8.63
N SER A 76 10.38 -14.80 -9.05
CA SER A 76 11.84 -14.67 -8.85
C SER A 76 12.18 -14.60 -7.36
N LEU A 77 11.43 -13.84 -6.58
CA LEU A 77 11.64 -13.70 -5.14
C LEU A 77 11.41 -15.02 -4.39
N ALA A 78 10.40 -15.79 -4.80
CA ALA A 78 10.16 -17.13 -4.27
C ALA A 78 11.29 -18.10 -4.61
N HIS A 79 11.80 -18.09 -5.84
CA HIS A 79 12.95 -18.92 -6.23
C HIS A 79 14.22 -18.52 -5.48
N ASP A 80 14.48 -17.23 -5.29
CA ASP A 80 15.62 -16.74 -4.53
C ASP A 80 15.53 -17.15 -3.05
N ALA A 81 14.33 -17.07 -2.45
CA ALA A 81 14.09 -17.54 -1.09
C ALA A 81 14.33 -19.05 -0.93
N ILE A 82 13.90 -19.86 -1.90
CA ILE A 82 14.16 -21.31 -1.93
C ILE A 82 15.66 -21.57 -2.05
N ARG A 83 16.35 -20.88 -2.97
CA ARG A 83 17.80 -21.01 -3.16
C ARG A 83 18.56 -20.68 -1.87
N GLN A 84 18.22 -19.59 -1.20
CA GLN A 84 18.87 -19.19 0.05
C GLN A 84 18.64 -20.22 1.16
N ARG A 85 17.44 -20.78 1.27
CA ARG A 85 17.14 -21.86 2.23
C ARG A 85 18.00 -23.09 1.96
N ASP A 86 18.12 -23.51 0.70
CA ASP A 86 18.87 -24.71 0.32
C ASP A 86 20.39 -24.51 0.49
N GLU A 87 20.88 -23.29 0.29
CA GLU A 87 22.27 -22.91 0.56
C GLU A 87 22.56 -22.91 2.07
N ALA A 88 21.69 -22.31 2.88
CA ALA A 88 21.80 -22.36 4.34
C ALA A 88 21.73 -23.80 4.89
N PHE A 89 20.94 -24.68 4.26
CA PHE A 89 20.89 -26.09 4.62
C PHE A 89 22.22 -26.81 4.32
N ARG A 90 22.79 -26.57 3.13
CA ARG A 90 24.11 -27.12 2.75
C ARG A 90 25.22 -26.63 3.67
N ASP A 91 25.22 -25.36 4.04
CA ASP A 91 26.21 -24.80 4.97
C ASP A 91 26.10 -25.43 6.36
N LYS A 92 24.87 -25.64 6.85
CA LYS A 92 24.62 -26.33 8.13
C LYS A 92 25.12 -27.77 8.08
N GLU A 93 24.87 -28.48 6.98
CA GLU A 93 25.35 -29.85 6.80
C GLU A 93 26.89 -29.92 6.73
N ALA A 94 27.52 -29.00 6.00
CA ALA A 94 28.97 -28.90 5.95
C ALA A 94 29.59 -28.59 7.33
N ALA A 95 28.95 -27.72 8.12
CA ALA A 95 29.37 -27.44 9.49
C ALA A 95 29.24 -28.65 10.42
N VAL A 96 28.19 -29.47 10.24
CA VAL A 96 28.03 -30.73 10.98
C VAL A 96 29.15 -31.71 10.59
N ARG A 97 29.42 -31.92 9.30
CA ARG A 97 30.50 -32.80 8.85
C ARG A 97 31.87 -32.39 9.41
N ARG A 98 32.19 -31.09 9.40
CA ARG A 98 33.43 -30.56 9.99
C ARG A 98 33.52 -30.83 11.50
N ARG A 99 32.39 -30.72 12.22
CA ARG A 99 32.35 -31.05 13.66
C ARG A 99 32.62 -32.54 13.88
N ASP A 100 32.01 -33.41 13.08
CA ASP A 100 32.17 -34.87 13.22
C ASP A 100 33.57 -35.34 12.84
N GLU A 101 34.21 -34.69 11.86
CA GLU A 101 35.63 -34.88 11.54
C GLU A 101 36.53 -34.46 12.69
N ALA A 102 36.32 -33.26 13.26
CA ALA A 102 37.11 -32.79 14.41
C ALA A 102 36.95 -33.69 15.64
N ILE A 103 35.76 -34.29 15.85
CA ILE A 103 35.54 -35.26 16.92
C ILE A 103 36.35 -36.54 16.65
N ARG A 104 36.33 -37.07 15.42
CA ARG A 104 37.11 -38.25 15.05
C ARG A 104 38.61 -38.03 15.23
N ASP A 105 39.13 -36.90 14.79
CA ASP A 105 40.56 -36.56 14.95
C ASP A 105 40.95 -36.49 16.43
N LYS A 106 40.08 -35.91 17.28
CA LYS A 106 40.29 -35.85 18.72
C LYS A 106 40.28 -37.24 19.37
N GLU A 107 39.40 -38.14 18.95
CA GLU A 107 39.38 -39.52 19.42
C GLU A 107 40.64 -40.29 19.00
N GLU A 108 41.11 -40.10 17.77
CA GLU A 108 42.34 -40.75 17.29
C GLU A 108 43.57 -40.25 18.04
N ALA A 109 43.65 -38.93 18.30
CA ALA A 109 44.69 -38.34 19.13
C ALA A 109 44.63 -38.84 20.58
N ALA A 110 43.44 -39.03 21.14
CA ALA A 110 43.29 -39.61 22.48
C ALA A 110 43.78 -41.07 22.52
N ARG A 111 43.44 -41.88 21.51
CA ARG A 111 43.91 -43.28 21.41
C ARG A 111 45.41 -43.38 21.21
N SER A 112 46.04 -42.47 20.47
CA SER A 112 47.50 -42.48 20.32
C SER A 112 48.20 -42.09 21.63
N ALA A 113 47.69 -41.09 22.34
CA ALA A 113 48.19 -40.72 23.66
C ALA A 113 48.10 -41.90 24.65
N GLU A 114 46.97 -42.61 24.69
CA GLU A 114 46.79 -43.78 25.56
C GLU A 114 47.83 -44.89 25.27
N ARG A 115 48.13 -45.16 23.99
CA ARG A 115 49.18 -46.13 23.62
C ARG A 115 50.56 -45.70 24.11
N THR A 116 50.92 -44.43 23.94
CA THR A 116 52.23 -43.94 24.42
C THR A 116 52.37 -44.03 25.94
N VAL A 117 51.28 -43.81 26.69
CA VAL A 117 51.27 -43.96 28.14
C VAL A 117 51.45 -45.43 28.54
N ALA A 118 50.81 -46.36 27.84
CA ALA A 118 50.98 -47.80 28.07
C ALA A 118 52.43 -48.25 27.82
N GLU A 119 53.03 -47.82 26.70
CA GLU A 119 54.42 -48.12 26.36
C GLU A 119 55.42 -47.61 27.41
N LEU A 120 55.22 -46.38 27.91
CA LEU A 120 56.04 -45.82 28.98
C LEU A 120 55.92 -46.61 30.29
N SER A 121 54.71 -47.06 30.63
CA SER A 121 54.46 -47.88 31.81
C SER A 121 55.19 -49.23 31.73
N ASP A 122 55.15 -49.88 30.57
CA ASP A 122 55.85 -51.15 30.34
C ASP A 122 57.38 -50.99 30.37
N ALA A 123 57.90 -49.90 29.78
CA ALA A 123 59.32 -49.60 29.83
C ALA A 123 59.83 -49.37 31.26
N LEU A 124 59.04 -48.70 32.11
CA LEU A 124 59.36 -48.52 33.53
C LEU A 124 59.39 -49.86 34.27
N ARG A 125 58.43 -50.76 34.02
CA ARG A 125 58.41 -52.09 34.63
C ARG A 125 59.66 -52.91 34.26
N LEU A 126 60.06 -52.91 33.00
CA LEU A 126 61.25 -53.63 32.53
C LEU A 126 62.53 -53.08 33.16
N LYS A 127 62.62 -51.76 33.35
CA LYS A 127 63.75 -51.12 34.03
C LYS A 127 63.87 -51.57 35.48
N ASP A 128 62.75 -51.64 36.20
CA ASP A 128 62.74 -52.09 37.60
C ASP A 128 63.14 -53.57 37.75
N GLU A 129 62.71 -54.42 36.82
CA GLU A 129 63.10 -55.83 36.77
C GLU A 129 64.60 -56.00 36.48
N ALA A 130 65.15 -55.23 35.54
CA ALA A 130 66.58 -55.22 35.25
C ALA A 130 67.41 -54.73 36.45
N SER A 131 66.92 -53.72 37.19
CA SER A 131 67.58 -53.25 38.42
C SER A 131 67.64 -54.35 39.49
N LYS A 132 66.54 -55.07 39.71
CA LYS A 132 66.49 -56.19 40.67
C LYS A 132 67.45 -57.31 40.30
N GLN A 133 67.54 -57.67 39.02
CA GLN A 133 68.50 -58.67 38.54
C GLN A 133 69.95 -58.24 38.78
N LYS A 134 70.27 -56.97 38.53
CA LYS A 134 71.61 -56.42 38.79
C LYS A 134 72.00 -56.52 40.26
N ASP A 135 71.07 -56.20 41.16
CA ASP A 135 71.33 -56.26 42.60
C ASP A 135 71.49 -57.71 43.09
N SER A 136 70.73 -58.66 42.52
CA SER A 136 70.90 -60.10 42.78
C SER A 136 72.29 -60.59 42.34
N LEU A 137 72.70 -60.29 41.11
CA LEU A 137 74.01 -60.67 40.58
C LEU A 137 75.15 -60.05 41.41
N ARG A 138 74.98 -58.82 41.87
CA ARG A 138 75.96 -58.15 42.74
C ARG A 138 76.13 -58.88 44.08
N SER A 139 75.02 -59.30 44.69
CA SER A 139 75.02 -60.08 45.95
C SER A 139 75.68 -61.46 45.77
N GLU A 140 75.40 -62.15 44.66
CA GLU A 140 76.04 -63.42 44.32
C GLU A 140 77.55 -63.26 44.12
N MET A 141 77.97 -62.20 43.42
CA MET A 141 79.38 -61.90 43.21
C MET A 141 80.11 -61.57 44.51
N GLU A 142 79.49 -60.81 45.41
CA GLU A 142 80.06 -60.50 46.72
C GLU A 142 80.20 -61.77 47.58
N THR A 143 79.20 -62.65 47.56
CA THR A 143 79.24 -63.94 48.24
C THR A 143 80.35 -64.84 47.68
N ALA A 144 80.46 -64.94 46.36
CA ALA A 144 81.52 -65.70 45.69
C ALA A 144 82.91 -65.13 46.01
N ALA A 145 83.07 -63.81 46.02
CA ALA A 145 84.32 -63.14 46.39
C ALA A 145 84.72 -63.44 47.85
N GLN A 146 83.77 -63.40 48.79
CA GLN A 146 84.02 -63.77 50.19
C GLN A 146 84.43 -65.24 50.33
N MET A 147 83.77 -66.15 49.60
CA MET A 147 84.15 -67.58 49.58
C MET A 147 85.56 -67.79 49.02
N LEU A 148 85.93 -67.08 47.94
CA LEU A 148 87.27 -67.14 47.36
C LEU A 148 88.34 -66.61 48.33
N LEU A 149 88.12 -65.45 48.95
CA LEU A 149 89.03 -64.87 49.94
C LEU A 149 89.20 -65.81 51.15
N SER A 150 88.11 -66.40 51.63
CA SER A 150 88.13 -67.40 52.72
C SER A 150 88.90 -68.66 52.30
N GLY A 151 88.68 -69.15 51.08
CA GLY A 151 89.40 -70.29 50.52
C GLY A 151 90.89 -70.04 50.40
N ILE A 152 91.28 -68.89 49.84
CA ILE A 152 92.68 -68.44 49.74
C ILE A 152 93.30 -68.32 51.13
N GLY A 153 92.62 -67.73 52.12
CA GLY A 153 93.11 -67.63 53.49
C GLY A 153 93.36 -69.00 54.13
N LYS A 154 92.42 -69.96 53.97
CA LYS A 154 92.56 -71.33 54.48
C LYS A 154 93.69 -72.09 53.80
N ILE A 155 93.87 -71.94 52.49
CA ILE A 155 94.96 -72.57 51.73
C ILE A 155 96.30 -71.94 52.12
N SER A 156 96.39 -70.61 52.17
CA SER A 156 97.58 -69.85 52.57
C SER A 156 98.03 -70.24 53.99
N GLY A 157 97.11 -70.33 54.94
CA GLY A 157 97.41 -70.79 56.31
C GLY A 157 97.98 -72.20 56.36
N LYS A 158 97.38 -73.14 55.59
CA LYS A 158 97.88 -74.53 55.49
C LYS A 158 99.22 -74.64 54.76
N VAL A 159 99.48 -73.79 53.76
CA VAL A 159 100.74 -73.76 53.00
C VAL A 159 101.86 -73.09 53.79
N SER A 160 101.56 -72.13 54.67
CA SER A 160 102.57 -71.46 55.52
C SER A 160 103.30 -72.41 56.49
N GLY A 161 102.71 -73.56 56.81
CA GLY A 161 103.35 -74.62 57.60
C GLY A 161 104.40 -75.44 56.85
N TYR A 162 104.46 -75.35 55.52
CA TYR A 162 105.45 -76.04 54.69
C TYR A 162 106.69 -75.16 54.51
N LYS A 163 107.67 -75.28 55.43
CA LYS A 163 108.92 -74.51 55.52
C LYS A 163 109.92 -74.71 54.35
N ASN A 164 109.52 -75.29 53.21
CA ASN A 164 110.45 -75.63 52.11
C ASN A 164 110.21 -74.89 50.78
N PHE A 165 109.30 -73.93 50.70
CA PHE A 165 109.02 -73.22 49.42
C PHE A 165 110.01 -72.10 49.06
N SER A 166 110.86 -71.64 49.98
CA SER A 166 111.76 -70.50 49.74
C SER A 166 113.21 -70.87 49.39
N ALA A 167 113.57 -72.16 49.27
CA ALA A 167 114.96 -72.58 49.10
C ALA A 167 115.41 -72.78 47.64
N SER A 168 114.50 -72.74 46.66
CA SER A 168 114.85 -72.87 45.24
C SER A 168 114.05 -71.84 44.43
N GLY A 169 114.70 -70.74 44.07
CA GLY A 169 114.07 -69.67 43.29
C GLY A 169 113.57 -70.14 41.92
N GLY A 170 112.41 -69.63 41.52
CA GLY A 170 111.87 -69.74 40.16
C GLY A 170 110.57 -70.54 40.06
N LEU A 171 109.66 -70.04 39.21
CA LEU A 171 108.38 -70.69 38.88
C LEU A 171 108.65 -71.94 38.00
N PRO A 172 108.21 -73.16 38.38
CA PRO A 172 108.62 -74.39 37.69
C PRO A 172 107.77 -74.72 36.45
N THR A 173 108.40 -75.28 35.41
CA THR A 173 107.76 -75.74 34.16
C THR A 173 107.25 -77.18 34.23
N SER A 174 106.21 -77.48 33.44
CA SER A 174 105.15 -78.46 33.74
C SER A 174 105.44 -79.95 33.58
N GLN A 175 106.68 -80.40 33.32
CA GLN A 175 106.91 -81.79 32.88
C GLN A 175 107.69 -82.67 33.87
N LYS A 176 108.00 -82.18 35.07
CA LYS A 176 108.84 -82.90 36.05
C LYS A 176 108.30 -82.98 37.50
N TYR A 177 107.00 -82.84 37.75
CA TYR A 177 106.49 -82.83 39.14
C TYR A 177 105.27 -83.72 39.41
N THR A 178 105.34 -84.49 40.50
CA THR A 178 104.21 -85.02 41.28
C THR A 178 104.05 -84.19 42.56
N GLY A 179 102.83 -84.07 43.11
CA GLY A 179 102.56 -83.31 44.34
C GLY A 179 102.28 -81.81 44.14
N LEU A 180 102.62 -80.98 45.13
CA LEU A 180 102.17 -79.58 45.26
C LEU A 180 102.62 -78.61 44.12
N PRO A 181 103.83 -78.72 43.53
CA PRO A 181 104.26 -77.81 42.44
C PRO A 181 103.43 -77.93 41.15
N ALA A 182 102.96 -79.13 40.79
CA ALA A 182 102.07 -79.33 39.63
C ALA A 182 100.70 -78.68 39.84
N VAL A 183 100.19 -78.72 41.09
CA VAL A 183 98.95 -78.03 41.48
C VAL A 183 99.12 -76.51 41.36
N ALA A 184 100.24 -75.96 41.81
CA ALA A 184 100.52 -74.53 41.70
C ALA A 184 100.56 -74.04 40.24
N TYR A 185 101.26 -74.76 39.35
CA TYR A 185 101.28 -74.43 37.92
C TYR A 185 99.88 -74.50 37.28
N GLY A 186 99.10 -75.54 37.57
CA GLY A 186 97.73 -75.68 37.04
C GLY A 186 96.77 -74.60 37.56
N VAL A 187 96.94 -74.13 38.80
CA VAL A 187 96.21 -72.99 39.35
C VAL A 187 96.59 -71.70 38.64
N ILE A 188 97.90 -71.44 38.44
CA ILE A 188 98.38 -70.24 37.74
C ILE A 188 97.93 -70.22 36.29
N LYS A 189 98.02 -71.35 35.57
CA LYS A 189 97.56 -71.44 34.18
C LYS A 189 96.06 -71.15 34.06
N ARG A 190 95.23 -71.75 34.91
CA ARG A 190 93.79 -71.46 34.94
C ARG A 190 93.49 -70.02 35.33
N ALA A 191 94.25 -69.44 36.28
CA ALA A 191 94.08 -68.04 36.64
C ALA A 191 94.40 -67.09 35.47
N ASN A 192 95.43 -67.39 34.68
CA ASN A 192 95.75 -66.63 33.47
C ASN A 192 94.68 -66.81 32.37
N GLU A 193 94.23 -68.04 32.11
CA GLU A 193 93.15 -68.32 31.15
C GLU A 193 91.85 -67.58 31.57
N ILE A 194 91.51 -67.56 32.87
CA ILE A 194 90.39 -66.78 33.42
C ILE A 194 90.62 -65.27 33.26
N ALA A 195 91.83 -64.77 33.51
CA ALA A 195 92.14 -63.35 33.37
C ALA A 195 92.04 -62.89 31.91
N GLU A 196 92.50 -63.70 30.96
CA GLU A 196 92.36 -63.44 29.53
C GLU A 196 90.89 -63.44 29.10
N GLU A 197 90.08 -64.37 29.59
CA GLU A 197 88.64 -64.41 29.30
C GLU A 197 87.89 -63.22 29.91
N LEU A 198 88.23 -62.83 31.15
CA LEU A 198 87.69 -61.61 31.77
C LEU A 198 88.09 -60.35 30.99
N MET A 199 89.32 -60.27 30.51
CA MET A 199 89.76 -59.16 29.65
C MET A 199 88.96 -59.12 28.35
N LYS A 200 88.74 -60.26 27.68
CA LYS A 200 87.88 -60.33 26.48
C LYS A 200 86.45 -59.89 26.76
N GLN A 201 85.88 -60.29 27.91
CA GLN A 201 84.53 -59.87 28.32
C GLN A 201 84.47 -58.36 28.61
N ILE A 202 85.47 -57.80 29.27
CA ILE A 202 85.58 -56.35 29.52
C ILE A 202 85.68 -55.58 28.20
N ASP A 203 86.48 -56.06 27.25
CA ASP A 203 86.63 -55.44 25.93
C ASP A 203 85.34 -55.52 25.12
N ALA A 204 84.68 -56.68 25.12
CA ALA A 204 83.39 -56.87 24.45
C ALA A 204 82.30 -55.99 25.06
N ALA A 205 82.23 -55.91 26.40
CA ALA A 205 81.30 -55.04 27.12
C ALA A 205 81.58 -53.55 26.86
N SER A 206 82.87 -53.17 26.78
CA SER A 206 83.27 -51.78 26.45
C SER A 206 82.84 -51.40 25.05
N LYS A 207 83.08 -52.27 24.05
CA LYS A 207 82.63 -52.07 22.67
C LYS A 207 81.10 -51.98 22.57
N ALA A 208 80.37 -52.87 23.24
CA ALA A 208 78.91 -52.85 23.25
C ALA A 208 78.36 -51.57 23.88
N ARG A 209 78.97 -51.10 24.98
CA ARG A 209 78.62 -49.83 25.62
C ARG A 209 78.89 -48.64 24.70
N ASP A 210 80.03 -48.62 24.01
CA ASP A 210 80.39 -47.51 23.12
C ASP A 210 79.48 -47.49 21.87
N GLN A 211 79.09 -48.65 21.33
CA GLN A 211 78.05 -48.76 20.29
C GLN A 211 76.68 -48.26 20.77
N ALA A 212 76.27 -48.60 22.00
CA ALA A 212 75.02 -48.11 22.57
C ALA A 212 75.05 -46.58 22.76
N ARG A 213 76.21 -46.00 23.11
CA ARG A 213 76.38 -44.54 23.18
C ARG A 213 76.25 -43.89 21.81
N GLU A 214 76.88 -44.46 20.78
CA GLU A 214 76.78 -43.95 19.41
C GLU A 214 75.33 -43.98 18.88
N GLN A 215 74.58 -45.05 19.15
CA GLN A 215 73.16 -45.12 18.80
C GLN A 215 72.31 -44.06 19.52
N VAL A 216 72.58 -43.84 20.82
CA VAL A 216 71.90 -42.79 21.59
C VAL A 216 72.26 -41.41 21.06
N GLU A 217 73.52 -41.16 20.71
CA GLU A 217 73.96 -39.90 20.10
C GLU A 217 73.27 -39.67 18.75
N GLN A 218 73.19 -40.69 17.90
CA GLN A 218 72.47 -40.61 16.62
C GLN A 218 70.99 -40.27 16.82
N ARG A 219 70.30 -40.97 17.75
CA ARG A 219 68.90 -40.65 18.08
C ARG A 219 68.74 -39.25 18.68
N ASN A 220 69.69 -38.79 19.48
CA ASN A 220 69.66 -37.42 20.01
C ASN A 220 69.77 -36.37 18.89
N TYR A 221 70.58 -36.61 17.85
CA TYR A 221 70.64 -35.73 16.68
C TYR A 221 69.34 -35.74 15.88
N GLU A 222 68.73 -36.91 15.67
CA GLU A 222 67.43 -37.04 14.99
C GLU A 222 66.33 -36.27 15.74
N ILE A 223 66.23 -36.47 17.06
CA ILE A 223 65.29 -35.74 17.92
C ILE A 223 65.53 -34.23 17.82
N ALA A 224 66.78 -33.76 17.82
CA ALA A 224 67.08 -32.33 17.72
C ALA A 224 66.60 -31.72 16.39
N ILE A 225 66.71 -32.47 15.28
CA ILE A 225 66.20 -32.04 13.97
C ILE A 225 64.68 -31.99 13.98
N GLU A 226 64.02 -33.04 14.47
CA GLU A 226 62.56 -33.09 14.57
C GLU A 226 62.02 -31.96 15.45
N VAL A 227 62.63 -31.73 16.61
CA VAL A 227 62.27 -30.62 17.51
C VAL A 227 62.45 -29.28 16.79
N SER A 228 63.55 -29.08 16.06
CA SER A 228 63.77 -27.82 15.32
C SER A 228 62.72 -27.60 14.23
N GLN A 229 62.28 -28.66 13.53
CA GLN A 229 61.24 -28.58 12.52
C GLN A 229 59.87 -28.27 13.15
N LEU A 230 59.55 -28.91 14.27
CA LEU A 230 58.32 -28.63 15.03
C LEU A 230 58.31 -27.20 15.58
N GLU A 231 59.43 -26.70 16.10
CA GLU A 231 59.56 -25.32 16.56
C GLU A 231 59.33 -24.32 15.41
N ALA A 232 59.91 -24.56 14.23
CA ALA A 232 59.67 -23.73 13.05
C ALA A 232 58.19 -23.74 12.62
N ALA A 233 57.54 -24.91 12.64
CA ALA A 233 56.12 -25.02 12.32
C ALA A 233 55.24 -24.29 13.36
N ILE A 234 55.57 -24.38 14.65
CA ILE A 234 54.88 -23.66 15.73
C ILE A 234 55.00 -22.15 15.53
N VAL A 235 56.19 -21.65 15.16
CA VAL A 235 56.39 -20.21 14.89
C VAL A 235 55.54 -19.77 13.69
N GLY A 236 55.55 -20.51 12.58
CA GLY A 236 54.72 -20.18 11.41
C GLY A 236 53.22 -20.16 11.75
N LEU A 237 52.72 -21.15 12.49
CA LEU A 237 51.32 -21.20 12.93
C LEU A 237 50.97 -20.04 13.87
N ARG A 238 51.89 -19.57 14.72
CA ARG A 238 51.67 -18.40 15.59
C ARG A 238 51.58 -17.11 14.78
N GLU A 239 52.42 -16.93 13.77
CA GLU A 239 52.37 -15.77 12.88
C GLU A 239 51.06 -15.75 12.09
N GLU A 240 50.65 -16.88 11.53
CA GLU A 240 49.35 -17.02 10.84
C GLU A 240 48.17 -16.74 11.77
N ALA A 241 48.21 -17.25 13.01
CA ALA A 241 47.19 -16.98 14.01
C ALA A 241 47.12 -15.48 14.31
N SER A 242 48.26 -14.82 14.55
CA SER A 242 48.32 -13.37 14.79
C SER A 242 47.76 -12.57 13.62
N LYS A 243 48.08 -12.96 12.37
CA LYS A 243 47.55 -12.32 11.17
C LYS A 243 46.04 -12.45 11.09
N LYS A 244 45.52 -13.68 11.24
CA LYS A 244 44.07 -13.95 11.24
C LYS A 244 43.35 -13.19 12.36
N THR A 245 43.94 -13.09 13.55
CA THR A 245 43.39 -12.27 14.64
C THR A 245 43.26 -10.80 14.23
N SER A 246 44.28 -10.21 13.60
CA SER A 246 44.19 -8.82 13.13
C SER A 246 43.15 -8.60 12.02
N GLU A 247 42.96 -9.58 11.13
CA GLU A 247 41.92 -9.55 10.11
C GLU A 247 40.51 -9.64 10.74
N ILE A 248 40.34 -10.49 11.76
CA ILE A 248 39.09 -10.61 12.53
C ILE A 248 38.76 -9.29 13.22
N GLU A 249 39.70 -8.66 13.93
CA GLU A 249 39.48 -7.37 14.59
C GLU A 249 39.07 -6.27 13.59
N SER A 250 39.69 -6.26 12.40
CA SER A 250 39.30 -5.33 11.33
C SER A 250 37.90 -5.60 10.80
N LEU A 251 37.51 -6.86 10.65
CA LEU A 251 36.16 -7.23 10.21
C LEU A 251 35.11 -6.88 11.27
N GLU A 252 35.39 -7.17 12.55
CA GLU A 252 34.53 -6.80 13.68
C GLU A 252 34.28 -5.29 13.71
N LYS A 253 35.32 -4.47 13.52
CA LYS A 253 35.19 -3.02 13.43
C LYS A 253 34.29 -2.60 12.26
N MET A 254 34.50 -3.16 11.06
CA MET A 254 33.65 -2.85 9.89
C MET A 254 32.19 -3.30 10.10
N VAL A 255 31.96 -4.42 10.77
CA VAL A 255 30.61 -4.89 11.11
C VAL A 255 29.94 -3.95 12.10
N ALA A 256 30.66 -3.49 13.13
CA ALA A 256 30.14 -2.51 14.09
C ALA A 256 29.78 -1.16 13.43
N GLU A 257 30.65 -0.64 12.54
CA GLU A 257 30.38 0.58 11.77
C GLU A 257 29.16 0.42 10.86
N ARG A 258 29.05 -0.71 10.15
CA ARG A 258 27.86 -1.02 9.33
C ARG A 258 26.61 -1.15 10.19
N GLY A 259 26.69 -1.76 11.37
CA GLY A 259 25.59 -1.84 12.33
C GLY A 259 25.08 -0.47 12.76
N SER A 260 25.99 0.46 13.07
CA SER A 260 25.62 1.86 13.38
C SER A 260 24.90 2.53 12.22
N ARG A 261 25.41 2.38 11.00
CA ARG A 261 24.79 2.96 9.80
C ARG A 261 23.41 2.37 9.50
N ILE A 262 23.22 1.07 9.74
CA ILE A 262 21.91 0.41 9.63
C ILE A 262 20.94 1.02 10.65
N SER A 263 21.36 1.19 11.91
CA SER A 263 20.52 1.83 12.93
C SER A 263 20.10 3.26 12.55
N GLU A 264 21.01 4.06 11.99
CA GLU A 264 20.69 5.41 11.50
C GLU A 264 19.66 5.38 10.36
N MET A 265 19.81 4.44 9.42
CA MET A 265 18.85 4.25 8.32
C MET A 265 17.48 3.78 8.82
N GLU A 266 17.42 2.90 9.82
CA GLU A 266 16.17 2.44 10.43
C GLU A 266 15.42 3.60 11.12
N ASP A 267 16.15 4.49 11.78
CA ASP A 267 15.60 5.72 12.37
C ASP A 267 15.04 6.67 11.28
N GLU A 268 15.76 6.85 10.17
CA GLU A 268 15.29 7.67 9.05
C GLU A 268 14.05 7.07 8.37
N ILE A 269 14.03 5.76 8.14
CA ILE A 269 12.85 5.04 7.62
C ILE A 269 11.65 5.22 8.54
N SER A 270 11.85 5.15 9.86
CA SER A 270 10.79 5.35 10.85
C SER A 270 10.22 6.78 10.80
N LYS A 271 11.09 7.80 10.65
CA LYS A 271 10.67 9.19 10.47
C LYS A 271 9.90 9.40 9.15
N LEU A 272 10.38 8.81 8.06
CA LEU A 272 9.71 8.90 6.76
C LEU A 272 8.33 8.21 6.78
N ARG A 273 8.22 7.06 7.47
CA ARG A 273 6.94 6.37 7.66
C ARG A 273 5.96 7.25 8.43
N GLN A 274 6.39 7.83 9.55
CA GLN A 274 5.55 8.74 10.34
C GLN A 274 5.08 9.95 9.51
N HIS A 275 5.98 10.56 8.74
CA HIS A 275 5.61 11.66 7.84
C HIS A 275 4.64 11.23 6.75
N GLY A 276 4.75 10.00 6.26
CA GLY A 276 3.76 9.37 5.37
C GLY A 276 2.40 9.26 6.02
N ASP A 277 2.34 8.72 7.25
CA ASP A 277 1.10 8.57 8.01
C ASP A 277 0.41 9.93 8.28
N ASP A 278 1.18 10.97 8.62
CA ASP A 278 0.67 12.33 8.83
C ASP A 278 0.09 12.93 7.53
N ARG A 279 0.76 12.69 6.40
CA ARG A 279 0.29 13.12 5.07
C ARG A 279 -1.00 12.40 4.70
N ASP A 280 -1.08 11.10 4.92
CA ASP A 280 -2.27 10.29 4.65
C ASP A 280 -3.45 10.72 5.53
N ALA A 281 -3.21 11.01 6.81
CA ALA A 281 -4.23 11.56 7.70
C ALA A 281 -4.75 12.92 7.18
N LYS A 282 -3.85 13.78 6.69
CA LYS A 282 -4.23 15.06 6.08
C LYS A 282 -5.04 14.89 4.79
N ILE A 283 -4.67 13.94 3.93
CA ILE A 283 -5.40 13.63 2.69
C ILE A 283 -6.81 13.15 3.03
N LYS A 284 -6.95 12.17 3.94
CA LYS A 284 -8.26 11.70 4.42
C LYS A 284 -9.10 12.83 5.03
N GLY A 285 -8.47 13.74 5.77
CA GLY A 285 -9.10 14.94 6.30
C GLY A 285 -9.59 15.92 5.23
N LEU A 286 -8.92 16.01 4.07
CA LEU A 286 -9.37 16.82 2.94
C LEU A 286 -10.46 16.10 2.12
N GLU A 287 -10.33 14.79 1.90
CA GLU A 287 -11.33 13.96 1.24
C GLU A 287 -12.68 14.02 1.96
N THR A 288 -12.69 13.87 3.28
CA THR A 288 -13.92 13.98 4.08
C THR A 288 -14.56 15.37 4.00
N LYS A 289 -13.76 16.45 3.93
CA LYS A 289 -14.29 17.80 3.71
C LYS A 289 -14.88 17.94 2.31
N LEU A 290 -14.22 17.40 1.29
CA LEU A 290 -14.74 17.39 -0.08
C LEU A 290 -16.07 16.62 -0.16
N GLU A 291 -16.14 15.46 0.48
CA GLU A 291 -17.35 14.63 0.54
C GLU A 291 -18.49 15.37 1.24
N SER A 292 -18.20 16.17 2.28
CA SER A 292 -19.21 17.01 2.93
C SER A 292 -19.73 18.16 2.07
N GLN A 293 -18.98 18.60 1.04
CA GLN A 293 -19.38 19.68 0.15
C GLN A 293 -20.19 19.19 -1.06
N ARG A 294 -20.00 17.94 -1.50
CA ARG A 294 -20.77 17.34 -2.61
C ARG A 294 -22.30 17.52 -2.50
N PRO A 295 -22.97 17.24 -1.37
CA PRO A 295 -24.42 17.43 -1.27
C PRO A 295 -24.84 18.90 -1.40
N LEU A 296 -24.04 19.84 -0.91
CA LEU A 296 -24.34 21.28 -1.02
C LEU A 296 -24.33 21.74 -2.48
N ILE A 297 -23.36 21.27 -3.28
CA ILE A 297 -23.26 21.59 -4.71
C ILE A 297 -24.44 20.98 -5.46
N PHE A 298 -24.80 19.73 -5.14
CA PHE A 298 -25.97 19.07 -5.72
C PHE A 298 -27.27 19.84 -5.45
N ASP A 299 -27.50 20.23 -4.19
CA ASP A 299 -28.68 21.02 -3.81
C ASP A 299 -28.70 22.38 -4.55
N GLN A 300 -27.56 23.07 -4.63
CA GLN A 300 -27.45 24.33 -5.36
C GLN A 300 -27.75 24.19 -6.86
N LEU A 301 -27.25 23.13 -7.50
CA LEU A 301 -27.53 22.85 -8.90
C LEU A 301 -29.02 22.57 -9.12
N SER A 302 -29.65 21.81 -8.21
CA SER A 302 -31.09 21.56 -8.22
C SER A 302 -31.91 22.84 -8.07
N TYR A 303 -31.53 23.73 -7.14
CA TYR A 303 -32.21 25.01 -6.97
C TYR A 303 -32.04 25.93 -8.18
N THR A 304 -30.85 25.95 -8.78
CA THR A 304 -30.57 26.77 -9.96
C THR A 304 -31.36 26.29 -11.17
N SER A 305 -31.44 24.96 -11.38
CA SER A 305 -32.28 24.36 -12.42
C SER A 305 -33.77 24.71 -12.23
N LYS A 306 -34.29 24.60 -11.00
CA LYS A 306 -35.68 24.99 -10.70
C LYS A 306 -35.95 26.47 -10.96
N ALA A 307 -35.03 27.35 -10.56
CA ALA A 307 -35.15 28.78 -10.81
C ALA A 307 -35.15 29.09 -12.31
N TYR A 308 -34.28 28.43 -13.08
CA TYR A 308 -34.22 28.57 -14.53
C TYR A 308 -35.56 28.21 -15.19
N GLU A 309 -36.15 27.08 -14.80
CA GLU A 309 -37.43 26.62 -15.35
C GLU A 309 -38.58 27.58 -14.99
N GLN A 310 -38.65 28.02 -13.73
CA GLN A 310 -39.67 28.99 -13.29
C GLN A 310 -39.60 30.31 -14.07
N ILE A 311 -38.39 30.82 -14.32
CA ILE A 311 -38.23 32.06 -15.11
C ILE A 311 -38.63 31.82 -16.57
N ARG A 312 -38.32 30.65 -17.16
CA ARG A 312 -38.81 30.28 -18.49
C ARG A 312 -40.33 30.26 -18.55
N GLU A 313 -40.99 29.67 -17.56
CA GLU A 313 -42.46 29.64 -17.47
C GLU A 313 -43.06 31.06 -17.45
N ILE A 314 -42.47 31.97 -16.67
CA ILE A 314 -42.87 33.39 -16.66
C ILE A 314 -42.72 34.01 -18.04
N LEU A 315 -41.58 33.77 -18.69
CA LEU A 315 -41.29 34.33 -20.02
C LEU A 315 -42.31 33.85 -21.07
N LYS A 316 -42.66 32.56 -21.04
CA LYS A 316 -43.69 31.96 -21.89
C LYS A 316 -45.09 32.55 -21.66
N CYS A 317 -45.42 32.92 -20.42
CA CYS A 317 -46.70 33.56 -20.11
C CYS A 317 -46.81 35.01 -20.63
N VAL A 318 -45.68 35.71 -20.66
CA VAL A 318 -45.58 37.13 -21.01
C VAL A 318 -45.47 37.32 -22.52
N ASP A 319 -44.66 36.50 -23.17
CA ASP A 319 -44.38 36.60 -24.60
C ASP A 319 -44.87 35.33 -25.31
N LYS A 320 -46.15 35.36 -25.71
CA LYS A 320 -46.82 34.23 -26.37
C LYS A 320 -46.39 34.05 -27.83
N ASP A 321 -45.72 35.06 -28.40
CA ASP A 321 -45.44 35.14 -29.83
C ASP A 321 -43.98 34.73 -30.15
N ASN A 322 -43.06 34.78 -29.18
CA ASN A 322 -41.70 34.26 -29.32
C ASN A 322 -41.55 32.81 -28.82
N ASN A 323 -41.77 31.85 -29.71
CA ASN A 323 -41.37 30.44 -29.50
C ASN A 323 -39.86 30.20 -29.66
N ASP A 324 -39.06 31.22 -29.98
CA ASP A 324 -37.62 31.11 -30.27
C ASP A 324 -36.73 31.13 -29.01
N LEU A 325 -37.30 30.86 -27.83
CA LEU A 325 -36.51 30.65 -26.62
C LEU A 325 -35.83 29.27 -26.72
N SER A 326 -34.66 29.28 -27.37
CA SER A 326 -33.65 28.21 -27.50
C SER A 326 -33.89 27.01 -26.59
N GLU A 327 -33.80 25.81 -27.16
CA GLU A 327 -33.90 24.53 -26.46
C GLU A 327 -33.18 24.56 -25.09
N PRO A 328 -33.77 23.96 -24.05
CA PRO A 328 -33.15 23.87 -22.76
C PRO A 328 -31.79 23.22 -22.94
N SER A 329 -30.74 23.91 -22.51
CA SER A 329 -29.47 23.22 -22.31
C SER A 329 -29.65 22.33 -21.07
N ASP A 330 -30.35 21.20 -21.24
CA ASP A 330 -30.49 20.14 -20.22
C ASP A 330 -29.10 19.67 -19.75
N SER A 331 -28.08 19.86 -20.60
CA SER A 331 -26.67 19.65 -20.30
C SER A 331 -26.07 20.64 -19.26
N LEU A 332 -26.71 21.78 -18.97
CA LEU A 332 -26.12 22.82 -18.11
C LEU A 332 -26.22 22.51 -16.61
N PHE A 333 -27.17 21.66 -16.21
CA PHE A 333 -27.48 21.37 -14.81
C PHE A 333 -27.29 19.91 -14.42
N MET A 334 -26.53 19.16 -15.21
CA MET A 334 -26.22 17.76 -14.88
C MET A 334 -25.11 17.70 -13.83
N TRP A 335 -25.41 17.06 -12.71
CA TRP A 335 -24.41 16.71 -11.72
C TRP A 335 -23.61 15.49 -12.19
N GLU A 336 -22.29 15.61 -12.24
CA GLU A 336 -21.36 14.53 -12.56
C GLU A 336 -20.62 14.10 -11.29
N GLU A 337 -20.99 12.94 -10.73
CA GLU A 337 -20.61 12.48 -9.37
C GLU A 337 -19.10 12.46 -9.07
N MET A 338 -18.24 12.43 -10.10
CA MET A 338 -16.79 12.31 -9.94
C MET A 338 -16.01 13.62 -10.01
N ASP A 339 -16.51 14.68 -10.66
CA ASP A 339 -15.73 15.90 -10.89
C ASP A 339 -16.36 17.11 -10.18
N VAL A 340 -15.90 17.38 -8.95
CA VAL A 340 -16.39 18.51 -8.15
C VAL A 340 -16.03 19.85 -8.79
N ASP A 341 -14.91 19.94 -9.51
CA ASP A 341 -14.46 21.16 -10.17
C ASP A 341 -15.35 21.47 -11.37
N ASP A 342 -15.65 20.47 -12.20
CA ASP A 342 -16.57 20.62 -13.34
C ASP A 342 -18.00 20.89 -12.86
N ASN A 343 -18.45 20.25 -11.78
CA ASN A 343 -19.74 20.59 -11.16
C ASN A 343 -19.81 22.04 -10.68
N LEU A 344 -18.73 22.58 -10.10
CA LEU A 344 -18.66 23.98 -9.67
C LEU A 344 -18.75 24.93 -10.87
N ARG A 345 -18.11 24.57 -11.99
CA ARG A 345 -18.19 25.33 -13.25
C ARG A 345 -19.59 25.29 -13.83
N SER A 346 -20.22 24.13 -13.93
CA SER A 346 -21.60 23.96 -14.38
C SER A 346 -22.59 24.74 -13.51
N LEU A 347 -22.40 24.73 -12.19
CA LEU A 347 -23.21 25.54 -11.28
C LEU A 347 -23.05 27.05 -11.54
N LEU A 348 -21.82 27.52 -11.74
CA LEU A 348 -21.53 28.92 -12.03
C LEU A 348 -22.15 29.38 -13.36
N ASP A 349 -21.98 28.58 -14.41
CA ASP A 349 -22.55 28.86 -15.74
C ASP A 349 -24.08 28.79 -15.70
N GLY A 350 -24.63 27.83 -14.96
CA GLY A 350 -26.05 27.70 -14.66
C GLY A 350 -26.62 28.93 -13.96
N THR A 351 -25.97 29.42 -12.90
CA THR A 351 -26.41 30.63 -12.18
C THR A 351 -26.30 31.88 -13.04
N LYS A 352 -25.25 31.99 -13.87
CA LYS A 352 -25.12 33.09 -14.84
C LYS A 352 -26.25 33.07 -15.87
N SER A 353 -26.61 31.89 -16.38
CA SER A 353 -27.72 31.71 -17.31
C SER A 353 -29.07 32.08 -16.70
N VAL A 354 -29.31 31.68 -15.44
CA VAL A 354 -30.49 32.11 -14.66
C VAL A 354 -30.56 33.63 -14.52
N TYR A 355 -29.44 34.28 -14.20
CA TYR A 355 -29.38 35.74 -14.06
C TYR A 355 -29.71 36.46 -15.38
N GLU A 356 -29.12 36.02 -16.50
CA GLU A 356 -29.39 36.62 -17.80
C GLU A 356 -30.85 36.39 -18.24
N LEU A 357 -31.38 35.19 -18.02
CA LEU A 357 -32.78 34.89 -18.31
C LEU A 357 -33.73 35.71 -17.45
N ALA A 358 -33.43 35.87 -16.15
CA ALA A 358 -34.21 36.71 -15.23
C ALA A 358 -34.22 38.17 -15.69
N ARG A 359 -33.07 38.70 -16.13
CA ARG A 359 -32.97 40.07 -16.65
C ARG A 359 -33.88 40.28 -17.84
N VAL A 360 -33.84 39.38 -18.82
CA VAL A 360 -34.71 39.42 -20.01
C VAL A 360 -36.18 39.29 -19.61
N ALA A 361 -36.52 38.40 -18.69
CA ALA A 361 -37.90 38.23 -18.23
C ALA A 361 -38.45 39.48 -17.55
N VAL A 362 -37.65 40.15 -16.71
CA VAL A 362 -38.04 41.41 -16.06
C VAL A 362 -38.27 42.53 -17.09
N GLU A 363 -37.46 42.60 -18.14
CA GLU A 363 -37.63 43.55 -19.24
C GLU A 363 -38.95 43.29 -19.99
N LYS A 364 -39.20 42.06 -20.44
CA LYS A 364 -40.44 41.72 -21.15
C LYS A 364 -41.70 41.91 -20.30
N VAL A 365 -41.66 41.56 -19.01
CA VAL A 365 -42.79 41.79 -18.08
C VAL A 365 -43.09 43.29 -17.98
N ARG A 366 -42.05 44.13 -17.93
CA ARG A 366 -42.18 45.58 -17.85
C ARG A 366 -42.77 46.15 -19.13
N ASP A 367 -42.26 45.74 -20.30
CA ASP A 367 -42.77 46.19 -21.59
C ASP A 367 -44.26 45.86 -21.73
N ARG A 368 -44.64 44.63 -21.39
CA ARG A 368 -46.05 44.20 -21.40
C ARG A 368 -46.92 44.96 -20.41
N LEU A 369 -46.38 45.32 -19.24
CA LEU A 369 -47.08 46.13 -18.26
C LEU A 369 -47.30 47.56 -18.76
N GLU A 370 -46.30 48.15 -19.41
CA GLU A 370 -46.38 49.48 -20.01
C GLU A 370 -47.39 49.52 -21.17
N ASP A 371 -47.38 48.51 -22.05
CA ASP A 371 -48.38 48.34 -23.11
C ASP A 371 -49.81 48.24 -22.55
N SER A 372 -49.99 47.42 -21.51
CA SER A 372 -51.27 47.31 -20.82
C SER A 372 -51.68 48.63 -20.15
N ASN A 373 -50.74 49.42 -19.64
CA ASN A 373 -51.01 50.71 -19.01
C ASN A 373 -51.44 51.75 -20.05
N ASN A 374 -50.75 51.81 -21.19
CA ASN A 374 -51.11 52.66 -22.32
C ASN A 374 -52.52 52.32 -22.81
N LYS A 375 -52.82 51.02 -23.00
CA LYS A 375 -54.16 50.58 -23.41
C LYS A 375 -55.25 50.93 -22.38
N VAL A 376 -54.95 50.86 -21.08
CA VAL A 376 -55.87 51.28 -20.02
C VAL A 376 -56.07 52.80 -20.04
N ASN A 377 -55.03 53.59 -20.32
CA ASN A 377 -55.14 55.03 -20.46
C ASN A 377 -56.00 55.41 -21.67
N ASP A 378 -55.81 54.76 -22.83
CA ASP A 378 -56.63 54.96 -24.03
C ASP A 378 -58.11 54.62 -23.76
N LEU A 379 -58.37 53.51 -23.07
CA LEU A 379 -59.71 53.11 -22.63
C LEU A 379 -60.31 54.15 -21.67
N ASN A 380 -59.51 54.67 -20.75
CA ASN A 380 -59.94 55.67 -19.78
C ASN A 380 -60.25 57.01 -20.46
N GLU A 381 -59.44 57.44 -21.44
CA GLU A 381 -59.70 58.64 -22.24
C GLU A 381 -61.02 58.51 -23.02
N LYS A 382 -61.26 57.35 -23.66
CA LYS A 382 -62.56 57.06 -24.30
C LYS A 382 -63.73 57.09 -23.33
N VAL A 383 -63.56 56.57 -22.11
CA VAL A 383 -64.60 56.65 -21.07
C VAL A 383 -64.86 58.10 -20.65
N MET A 384 -63.82 58.93 -20.53
CA MET A 384 -63.95 60.35 -20.21
C MET A 384 -64.67 61.11 -21.33
N GLU A 385 -64.34 60.83 -22.59
CA GLU A 385 -65.01 61.40 -23.77
C GLU A 385 -66.50 61.05 -23.79
N LEU A 386 -66.83 59.76 -23.63
CA LEU A 386 -68.22 59.30 -23.55
C LEU A 386 -68.98 59.91 -22.36
N LEU A 387 -68.31 60.13 -21.22
CA LEU A 387 -68.92 60.81 -20.08
C LEU A 387 -69.21 62.29 -20.37
N ALA A 388 -68.30 62.98 -21.07
CA ALA A 388 -68.51 64.35 -21.50
C ALA A 388 -69.65 64.47 -22.53
N GLU A 389 -69.72 63.56 -23.51
CA GLU A 389 -70.83 63.46 -24.44
C GLU A 389 -72.15 63.18 -23.72
N LYS A 390 -72.17 62.23 -22.77
CA LYS A 390 -73.34 61.95 -21.93
C LYS A 390 -73.80 63.21 -21.17
N GLN A 391 -72.87 63.98 -20.61
CA GLN A 391 -73.21 65.24 -19.93
C GLN A 391 -73.78 66.28 -20.91
N HIS A 392 -73.18 66.43 -22.10
CA HIS A 392 -73.64 67.35 -23.14
C HIS A 392 -75.04 66.98 -23.64
N ILE A 393 -75.28 65.70 -23.96
CA ILE A 393 -76.60 65.17 -24.31
C ILE A 393 -77.57 65.42 -23.16
N GLY A 394 -77.17 65.17 -21.92
CA GLY A 394 -77.98 65.47 -20.73
C GLY A 394 -78.35 66.96 -20.61
N THR A 395 -77.44 67.88 -20.96
CA THR A 395 -77.75 69.32 -21.00
C THR A 395 -78.67 69.70 -22.16
N LEU A 396 -78.50 69.11 -23.35
CA LEU A 396 -79.40 69.32 -24.49
C LEU A 396 -80.81 68.81 -24.17
N LEU A 397 -80.93 67.62 -23.58
CA LEU A 397 -82.22 67.04 -23.20
C LEU A 397 -82.92 67.90 -22.13
N ARG A 398 -82.20 68.34 -21.09
CA ARG A 398 -82.76 69.31 -20.12
C ARG A 398 -83.23 70.60 -20.78
N SER A 399 -82.48 71.11 -21.76
CA SER A 399 -82.82 72.35 -22.48
C SER A 399 -84.02 72.17 -23.43
N ALA A 400 -84.14 71.01 -24.07
CA ALA A 400 -85.25 70.68 -24.97
C ALA A 400 -86.55 70.41 -24.20
N LEU A 401 -86.49 69.63 -23.12
CA LEU A 401 -87.63 69.34 -22.24
C LEU A 401 -88.13 70.57 -21.48
N SER A 402 -87.25 71.54 -21.21
CA SER A 402 -87.63 72.84 -20.67
C SER A 402 -88.43 73.74 -21.63
N SER A 403 -88.50 73.42 -22.94
CA SER A 403 -89.00 74.34 -23.98
C SER A 403 -90.38 73.98 -24.57
N LYS A 404 -91.03 72.87 -24.15
CA LYS A 404 -92.35 72.48 -24.66
C LYS A 404 -93.22 71.78 -23.60
N THR A 405 -94.32 72.45 -23.26
CA THR A 405 -95.59 71.99 -22.65
C THR A 405 -95.53 71.11 -21.39
N ASP A 406 -96.08 71.65 -20.30
CA ASP A 406 -96.09 71.17 -18.90
C ASP A 406 -96.60 69.72 -18.68
N GLU A 407 -97.38 69.14 -19.59
CA GLU A 407 -97.85 67.74 -19.46
C GLU A 407 -96.76 66.69 -19.74
N VAL A 408 -95.77 67.01 -20.59
CA VAL A 408 -94.67 66.09 -20.94
C VAL A 408 -93.60 66.04 -19.83
N LEU A 409 -93.45 67.13 -19.08
CA LEU A 409 -92.53 67.26 -17.94
C LEU A 409 -92.86 66.25 -16.82
N HIS A 410 -94.15 66.06 -16.50
CA HIS A 410 -94.55 65.17 -15.42
C HIS A 410 -94.34 63.67 -15.77
N VAL A 411 -94.56 63.29 -17.04
CA VAL A 411 -94.38 61.89 -17.49
C VAL A 411 -92.89 61.55 -17.62
N ALA A 412 -92.06 62.50 -18.06
CA ALA A 412 -90.61 62.34 -18.13
C ALA A 412 -89.95 62.28 -16.73
N GLU A 413 -90.40 63.11 -15.77
CA GLU A 413 -89.96 63.01 -14.37
C GLU A 413 -90.28 61.63 -13.77
N GLU A 414 -91.46 61.09 -14.07
CA GLU A 414 -91.90 59.79 -13.55
C GLU A 414 -91.10 58.62 -14.14
N GLY A 415 -90.78 58.66 -15.45
CA GLY A 415 -89.91 57.67 -16.10
C GLY A 415 -88.43 57.77 -15.71
N LEU A 416 -87.90 58.97 -15.44
CA LEU A 416 -86.53 59.17 -14.95
C LEU A 416 -86.35 58.70 -13.50
N ARG A 417 -87.38 58.87 -12.66
CA ARG A 417 -87.44 58.36 -11.29
C ARG A 417 -87.40 56.82 -11.25
N GLU A 418 -88.03 56.15 -12.21
CA GLU A 418 -88.04 54.69 -12.32
C GLU A 418 -86.66 54.11 -12.69
N VAL A 419 -85.80 54.91 -13.33
CA VAL A 419 -84.40 54.58 -13.66
C VAL A 419 -83.42 55.16 -12.62
N GLY A 420 -83.92 55.73 -11.52
CA GLY A 420 -83.14 56.19 -10.37
C GLY A 420 -82.52 57.59 -10.49
N ILE A 421 -83.04 58.45 -11.38
CA ILE A 421 -82.57 59.83 -11.56
C ILE A 421 -83.62 60.79 -10.98
N GLU A 422 -83.29 61.49 -9.90
CA GLU A 422 -84.20 62.39 -9.18
C GLU A 422 -84.04 63.84 -9.68
N LEU A 423 -85.07 64.40 -10.35
CA LEU A 423 -85.10 65.80 -10.80
C LEU A 423 -86.50 66.40 -10.56
N ARG A 424 -86.57 67.68 -10.20
CA ARG A 424 -87.80 68.43 -9.88
C ARG A 424 -87.78 69.77 -10.63
N LEU A 425 -88.77 70.07 -11.47
CA LEU A 425 -88.81 71.27 -12.33
C LEU A 425 -90.12 72.07 -12.13
N ASP A 426 -90.02 73.37 -11.84
CA ASP A 426 -91.15 74.31 -11.60
C ASP A 426 -91.64 75.00 -12.90
N PRO A 427 -92.96 75.23 -13.09
CA PRO A 427 -93.51 75.74 -14.35
C PRO A 427 -93.80 77.26 -14.36
N ARG A 428 -93.89 77.85 -15.57
CA ARG A 428 -94.43 79.19 -15.81
C ARG A 428 -95.15 79.30 -17.18
N ASP A 429 -96.38 79.80 -17.13
CA ASP A 429 -97.37 79.99 -18.21
C ASP A 429 -96.97 81.02 -19.30
N GLU A 430 -97.27 80.72 -20.57
CA GLU A 430 -98.38 81.32 -21.35
C GLU A 430 -98.44 80.86 -22.85
N HIS A 431 -99.65 80.43 -23.25
CA HIS A 431 -100.40 80.50 -24.52
C HIS A 431 -99.92 80.04 -25.94
N ASP A 432 -100.74 79.11 -26.47
CA ASP A 432 -101.44 79.02 -27.78
C ASP A 432 -100.84 78.42 -29.08
N SER A 433 -101.39 77.24 -29.39
CA SER A 433 -101.89 76.70 -30.68
C SER A 433 -100.95 76.47 -31.86
N ASN A 434 -100.67 75.19 -32.17
CA ASN A 434 -101.32 74.51 -33.30
C ASN A 434 -100.96 73.00 -33.33
N ASP A 435 -102.02 72.22 -33.47
CA ASP A 435 -102.07 70.75 -33.55
C ASP A 435 -101.71 70.26 -34.97
N SER A 436 -100.93 69.17 -35.05
CA SER A 436 -100.65 68.29 -36.23
C SER A 436 -99.27 67.59 -36.17
N GLY A 437 -98.57 67.58 -35.03
CA GLY A 437 -97.22 66.97 -34.92
C GLY A 437 -97.08 65.77 -33.97
N GLU A 438 -98.16 65.38 -33.28
CA GLU A 438 -98.06 64.53 -32.08
C GLU A 438 -97.58 63.09 -32.36
N ASN A 439 -97.85 62.54 -33.55
CA ASN A 439 -97.45 61.16 -33.88
C ASN A 439 -95.97 61.01 -34.24
N GLU A 440 -95.35 62.01 -34.87
CA GLU A 440 -93.91 61.97 -35.17
C GLU A 440 -93.08 62.19 -33.90
N VAL A 441 -93.58 63.01 -32.98
CA VAL A 441 -92.95 63.29 -31.68
C VAL A 441 -92.97 62.07 -30.77
N TYR A 442 -94.07 61.30 -30.77
CA TYR A 442 -94.15 60.04 -30.00
C TYR A 442 -93.18 58.98 -30.51
N ILE A 443 -93.02 58.85 -31.84
CA ILE A 443 -92.05 57.94 -32.44
C ILE A 443 -90.61 58.40 -32.17
N LEU A 444 -90.35 59.71 -32.21
CA LEU A 444 -89.03 60.26 -31.91
C LEU A 444 -88.66 60.07 -30.43
N ALA A 445 -89.61 60.22 -29.50
CA ALA A 445 -89.39 60.01 -28.07
C ALA A 445 -89.15 58.54 -27.74
N ASP A 446 -89.84 57.61 -28.39
CA ASP A 446 -89.62 56.16 -28.19
C ASP A 446 -88.29 55.69 -28.83
N ALA A 447 -87.93 56.21 -30.01
CA ALA A 447 -86.61 56.01 -30.63
C ALA A 447 -85.47 56.58 -29.78
N LEU A 448 -85.69 57.71 -29.11
CA LEU A 448 -84.73 58.32 -28.19
C LEU A 448 -84.62 57.54 -26.87
N GLY A 449 -85.74 57.07 -26.32
CA GLY A 449 -85.76 56.23 -25.13
C GLY A 449 -85.04 54.89 -25.36
N THR A 450 -85.22 54.28 -26.53
CA THR A 450 -84.52 53.04 -26.92
C THR A 450 -83.02 53.26 -27.12
N THR A 451 -82.60 54.33 -27.80
CA THR A 451 -81.16 54.66 -27.97
C THR A 451 -80.46 55.04 -26.67
N VAL A 452 -81.14 55.72 -25.75
CA VAL A 452 -80.60 56.01 -24.40
C VAL A 452 -80.45 54.72 -23.59
N LYS A 453 -81.43 53.81 -23.63
CA LYS A 453 -81.33 52.49 -22.98
C LYS A 453 -80.17 51.65 -23.54
N GLU A 454 -80.01 51.63 -24.86
CA GLU A 454 -78.90 50.92 -25.52
C GLU A 454 -77.54 51.52 -25.13
N SER A 455 -77.44 52.85 -25.10
CA SER A 455 -76.23 53.54 -24.64
C SER A 455 -75.92 53.27 -23.16
N GLN A 456 -76.94 53.23 -22.30
CA GLN A 456 -76.79 52.91 -20.88
C GLN A 456 -76.26 51.48 -20.66
N ILE A 457 -76.80 50.51 -21.39
CA ILE A 457 -76.35 49.11 -21.33
C ILE A 457 -74.87 49.02 -21.76
N LYS A 458 -74.50 49.68 -22.86
CA LYS A 458 -73.12 49.68 -23.36
C LYS A 458 -72.13 50.33 -22.40
N ILE A 459 -72.55 51.39 -21.69
CA ILE A 459 -71.75 52.01 -20.63
C ILE A 459 -71.54 51.04 -19.47
N ILE A 460 -72.58 50.32 -19.02
CA ILE A 460 -72.48 49.35 -17.94
C ILE A 460 -71.58 48.17 -18.34
N GLU A 461 -71.70 47.66 -19.57
CA GLU A 461 -70.85 46.60 -20.09
C GLU A 461 -69.38 47.03 -20.15
N LEU A 462 -69.10 48.26 -20.60
CA LEU A 462 -67.75 48.81 -20.61
C LEU A 462 -67.20 49.02 -19.19
N GLN A 463 -68.02 49.47 -18.24
CA GLN A 463 -67.64 49.58 -16.83
C GLN A 463 -67.31 48.22 -16.22
N HIS A 464 -68.12 47.19 -16.48
CA HIS A 464 -67.84 45.83 -16.05
C HIS A 464 -66.57 45.27 -16.69
N LEU A 465 -66.29 45.58 -17.96
CA LEU A 465 -65.04 45.18 -18.62
C LEU A 465 -63.82 45.85 -17.98
N VAL A 466 -63.91 47.15 -17.68
CA VAL A 466 -62.86 47.91 -16.97
C VAL A 466 -62.65 47.39 -15.55
N GLU A 467 -63.74 47.09 -14.82
CA GLU A 467 -63.66 46.49 -13.49
C GLU A 467 -63.14 45.05 -13.51
N ALA A 468 -63.47 44.25 -14.52
CA ALA A 468 -62.92 42.91 -14.70
C ALA A 468 -61.41 42.98 -14.98
N LEU A 469 -60.96 43.93 -15.79
CA LEU A 469 -59.53 44.18 -16.03
C LEU A 469 -58.82 44.72 -14.77
N ARG A 470 -59.49 45.53 -13.94
CA ARG A 470 -58.96 45.97 -12.63
C ARG A 470 -58.94 44.85 -11.59
N LYS A 471 -59.96 44.00 -11.52
CA LYS A 471 -59.99 42.83 -10.61
C LYS A 471 -58.99 41.76 -11.03
N GLY A 472 -58.78 41.55 -12.34
CA GLY A 472 -57.67 40.76 -12.88
C GLY A 472 -56.30 41.27 -12.41
N ARG A 473 -56.14 42.60 -12.29
CA ARG A 473 -54.92 43.23 -11.73
C ARG A 473 -54.72 42.91 -10.23
N VAL A 474 -55.80 42.81 -9.46
CA VAL A 474 -55.74 42.50 -8.01
C VAL A 474 -55.53 40.99 -7.75
N GLN A 475 -56.14 40.10 -8.54
CA GLN A 475 -55.90 38.65 -8.40
C GLN A 475 -54.52 38.21 -8.90
N SER A 476 -53.90 38.94 -9.83
CA SER A 476 -52.49 38.71 -10.20
C SER A 476 -51.48 39.26 -9.18
N THR A 477 -51.93 40.04 -8.19
CA THR A 477 -51.08 40.54 -7.08
C THR A 477 -51.29 39.76 -5.77
N GLU A 478 -52.33 38.93 -5.65
CA GLU A 478 -52.53 37.98 -4.56
C GLU A 478 -52.19 36.53 -4.98
N ILE A 479 -50.92 36.28 -5.30
CA ILE A 479 -50.35 34.94 -5.11
C ILE A 479 -49.93 34.90 -3.64
N PRO A 480 -50.35 33.90 -2.84
CA PRO A 480 -49.96 33.82 -1.44
C PRO A 480 -48.45 33.57 -1.38
N PHE A 481 -47.69 34.62 -1.08
CA PHE A 481 -46.36 34.48 -0.51
C PHE A 481 -46.53 33.84 0.87
N GLY A 482 -46.62 32.51 0.89
CA GLY A 482 -46.45 31.71 2.09
C GLY A 482 -45.01 31.88 2.57
N CYS A 483 -44.75 32.90 3.37
CA CYS A 483 -43.62 32.90 4.29
C CYS A 483 -43.81 31.73 5.26
N PRO A 484 -42.86 30.77 5.34
CA PRO A 484 -42.82 29.89 6.49
C PRO A 484 -42.43 30.74 7.69
N SER A 485 -43.41 30.95 8.56
CA SER A 485 -43.24 31.30 9.95
C SER A 485 -42.02 30.59 10.57
N LYS A 486 -41.19 31.40 11.24
CA LYS A 486 -40.39 31.08 12.42
C LYS A 486 -40.67 29.67 12.97
N ARG A 487 -39.70 28.78 12.84
CA ARG A 487 -39.46 27.67 13.77
C ARG A 487 -38.00 27.72 14.20
N ASP A 488 -37.84 28.13 15.45
CA ASP A 488 -36.86 27.67 16.44
C ASP A 488 -35.40 27.56 16.00
N PHE A 489 -34.66 28.62 16.29
CA PHE A 489 -33.24 28.50 16.62
C PHE A 489 -33.09 27.65 17.88
N PRO A 490 -32.34 26.53 17.87
CA PRO A 490 -31.70 26.08 19.09
C PRO A 490 -30.52 27.02 19.36
N THR A 491 -30.62 27.72 20.48
CA THR A 491 -29.55 28.48 21.12
C THR A 491 -28.26 27.65 21.19
N GLU A 492 -27.17 28.20 20.64
CA GLU A 492 -25.80 27.88 21.03
C GLU A 492 -25.63 28.19 22.52
N ALA A 493 -25.67 27.14 23.35
CA ALA A 493 -25.12 27.16 24.69
C ALA A 493 -24.71 25.74 25.07
N SER A 494 -23.58 25.29 24.53
CA SER A 494 -22.60 24.44 25.23
C SER A 494 -21.56 23.97 24.21
N TYR A 495 -20.37 24.57 24.24
CA TYR A 495 -19.08 23.87 24.21
C TYR A 495 -17.98 24.92 24.45
N LYS A 496 -17.90 25.31 25.72
CA LYS A 496 -16.65 25.76 26.34
C LYS A 496 -16.43 24.89 27.57
N ALA A 497 -15.23 24.31 27.62
CA ALA A 497 -14.56 23.63 28.74
C ALA A 497 -14.55 22.08 28.72
N ALA A 498 -13.30 21.59 28.83
CA ALA A 498 -12.77 20.23 28.98
C ALA A 498 -12.62 19.41 27.68
#